data_AF-G7EDJ9-F1
#
_entry.id   AF-G7EDJ9-F1
#
_cell.length_a   1.000
_cell.length_b   1.000
_cell.length_c   1.000
_cell.angle_alpha   90.00
_cell.angle_beta   90.00
_cell.angle_gamma   90.00
#
_symmetry.space_group_name_H-M   'P 1'
#
loop_
_entity.id
_entity.type
_entity.pdbx_description
1 polymer ?
#
loop_
_entity_poly.entity_id
_entity_poly.type
_entity_poly.pdbx_seq_one_letter_code
_entity_poly.pdbx_strand_id
1 'polypeptide(L)' 'MAKIEKLELAAHRNDIIEDVSNLIEKYRTIFGWDVPDIDEKLAKNLIVDEVRQALDNINNE' A
#
# COMPACT_ATOMS: atom_id res chain seq x y z
N MET A 1 -16.38 14.60 -10.57
CA MET A 1 -15.24 15.39 -10.06
C MET A 1 -14.91 16.47 -11.07
N ALA A 2 -14.83 17.73 -10.64
CA ALA A 2 -14.40 18.80 -11.51
C ALA A 2 -12.88 18.69 -11.81
N LYS A 3 -12.40 19.54 -12.71
CA LYS A 3 -11.05 19.46 -13.29
C LYS A 3 -9.95 19.79 -12.28
N ILE A 4 -10.26 20.57 -11.25
CA ILE A 4 -9.31 21.05 -10.23
C ILE A 4 -8.99 19.91 -9.25
N GLU A 5 -9.99 19.19 -8.79
CA GLU A 5 -9.82 18.08 -7.84
C GLU A 5 -8.96 16.95 -8.44
N LYS A 6 -9.06 16.72 -9.75
CA LYS A 6 -8.18 15.75 -10.45
C LYS A 6 -6.72 16.20 -10.50
N LEU A 7 -6.46 17.51 -10.57
CA LEU A 7 -5.12 18.07 -10.60
C LEU A 7 -4.47 17.99 -9.22
N GLU A 8 -5.24 18.30 -8.17
CA GLU A 8 -4.80 18.15 -6.77
C GLU A 8 -4.49 16.69 -6.43
N LEU A 9 -5.35 15.75 -6.85
CA LEU A 9 -5.08 14.31 -6.73
C LEU A 9 -3.82 13.87 -7.48
N ALA A 10 -3.53 14.47 -8.64
CA ALA A 10 -2.33 14.16 -9.39
C ALA A 10 -1.07 14.68 -8.66
N ALA A 11 -1.16 15.84 -8.01
CA ALA A 11 -0.06 16.42 -7.24
C ALA A 11 0.31 15.55 -6.02
N HIS A 12 -0.68 14.98 -5.34
CA HIS A 12 -0.48 14.12 -4.16
C HIS A 12 -0.28 12.64 -4.48
N ARG A 13 -0.25 12.25 -5.76
CA ARG A 13 -0.14 10.83 -6.14
C ARG A 13 1.11 10.16 -5.57
N ASN A 14 2.24 10.87 -5.58
CA ASN A 14 3.49 10.33 -5.06
C ASN A 14 3.43 10.16 -3.54
N ASP A 15 2.88 11.14 -2.81
CA ASP A 15 2.67 11.07 -1.36
C ASP A 15 1.81 9.86 -0.99
N ILE A 16 0.71 9.63 -1.72
CA ILE A 16 -0.15 8.46 -1.52
C ILE A 16 0.60 7.15 -1.76
N ILE A 17 1.45 7.09 -2.79
CA ILE A 17 2.26 5.89 -3.08
C ILE A 17 3.29 5.65 -1.98
N GLU A 18 3.90 6.71 -1.46
CA GLU A 18 4.86 6.63 -0.35
C GLU A 18 4.18 6.13 0.93
N ASP A 19 3.01 6.67 1.27
CA ASP A 19 2.25 6.25 2.45
C ASP A 19 1.83 4.78 2.38
N VAL A 20 1.34 4.32 1.22
CA VAL A 20 1.00 2.91 1.01
C VAL A 20 2.25 2.03 1.05
N SER A 21 3.39 2.51 0.54
CA SER A 21 4.66 1.79 0.64
C SER A 21 5.08 1.65 2.10
N ASN A 22 5.05 2.73 2.88
CA ASN A 22 5.37 2.72 4.30
C ASN A 22 4.43 1.80 5.12
N LEU A 23 3.16 1.70 4.73
CA LEU A 23 2.22 0.75 5.32
C LEU A 23 2.66 -0.71 5.09
N ILE A 24 3.09 -1.03 3.86
CA ILE A 24 3.58 -2.37 3.52
C ILE A 24 4.84 -2.72 4.33
N GLU A 25 5.79 -1.78 4.42
CA GLU A 25 7.02 -1.93 5.21
C GLU A 25 6.73 -2.16 6.70
N LYS A 26 5.77 -1.41 7.25
CA LYS A 26 5.31 -1.57 8.64
C LYS A 26 4.85 -3.01 8.90
N TYR A 27 4.03 -3.58 8.02
CA TYR A 27 3.55 -4.95 8.21
C TYR A 27 4.64 -5.99 7.97
N ARG A 28 5.56 -5.78 7.01
CA ARG A 28 6.71 -6.67 6.83
C ARG A 28 7.56 -6.74 8.11
N THR A 29 7.76 -5.59 8.76
CA THR A 29 8.44 -5.49 10.06
C THR A 29 7.69 -6.24 11.16
N ILE A 30 6.36 -6.08 11.26
CA ILE A 30 5.54 -6.77 12.28
C ILE A 30 5.64 -8.29 12.16
N PHE A 31 5.61 -8.81 10.92
CA PHE A 31 5.75 -10.25 10.68
C PHE A 31 7.18 -10.76 10.88
N GLY A 32 8.16 -9.87 11.05
CA GLY A 32 9.57 -10.24 11.13
C GLY A 32 10.10 -10.78 9.80
N TRP A 33 9.54 -10.35 8.67
CA TRP A 33 9.90 -10.85 7.34
C TRP A 33 11.07 -10.13 6.69
N ASP A 34 11.77 -9.28 7.45
CA ASP A 34 12.94 -8.52 7.01
C ASP A 34 14.24 -9.31 7.26
N VAL A 35 14.24 -10.60 6.92
CA VAL A 35 15.36 -11.52 7.14
C VAL A 35 15.84 -12.16 5.83
N PRO A 36 17.13 -12.46 5.67
CA PRO A 36 17.71 -12.90 4.39
C PRO A 36 17.11 -14.19 3.79
N ASP A 37 16.52 -15.04 4.63
CA ASP A 37 15.99 -16.35 4.22
C ASP A 37 14.55 -16.30 3.70
N ILE A 38 13.92 -15.12 3.70
CA ILE A 38 12.57 -14.93 3.19
C ILE A 38 12.62 -14.36 1.77
N ASP A 39 11.75 -14.90 0.90
CA ASP A 39 11.48 -14.29 -0.39
C ASP A 39 10.77 -12.93 -0.17
N GLU A 40 11.57 -11.87 -0.11
CA GLU A 40 11.10 -10.50 0.11
C GLU A 40 10.02 -10.08 -0.88
N LYS A 41 10.10 -10.56 -2.14
CA LYS A 41 9.14 -10.24 -3.18
C LYS A 41 7.81 -10.91 -2.90
N LEU A 42 7.82 -12.19 -2.51
CA LEU A 42 6.63 -12.91 -2.13
C LEU A 42 5.99 -12.27 -0.88
N ALA A 43 6.78 -12.00 0.15
CA ALA A 43 6.32 -11.35 1.39
C ALA A 43 5.65 -10.00 1.12
N LYS A 44 6.29 -9.16 0.28
CA LYS A 44 5.72 -7.89 -0.16
C LYS A 44 4.39 -8.07 -0.92
N ASN A 45 4.32 -9.03 -1.84
CA ASN A 45 3.11 -9.28 -2.62
C ASN A 45 1.93 -9.70 -1.74
N LEU A 46 2.16 -10.56 -0.74
CA LEU A 46 1.12 -10.97 0.20
C LEU A 46 0.52 -9.77 0.94
N ILE A 47 1.36 -8.85 1.43
CA ILE A 47 0.88 -7.64 2.13
C ILE A 47 0.14 -6.70 1.17
N VAL A 48 0.61 -6.55 -0.07
CA VAL A 48 -0.07 -5.75 -1.09
C VAL A 48 -1.47 -6.30 -1.38
N ASP A 49 -1.63 -7.62 -1.47
CA ASP A 49 -2.92 -8.25 -1.72
C ASP A 49 -3.89 -8.07 -0.55
N GLU A 50 -3.40 -8.09 0.69
CA GLU A 50 -4.21 -7.74 1.87
C GLU A 50 -4.62 -6.26 1.89
N VAL A 51 -3.73 -5.34 1.50
CA VAL A 51 -4.07 -3.91 1.35
C VAL A 51 -5.15 -3.70 0.30
N ARG A 52 -5.10 -4.43 -0.83
CA ARG A 52 -6.16 -4.39 -1.86
C ARG A 52 -7.50 -4.87 -1.31
N GLN A 53 -7.51 -6.02 -0.63
CA GLN A 53 -8.72 -6.56 0.01
C GLN A 53 -9.30 -5.58 1.03
N ALA A 54 -8.46 -4.92 1.84
CA ALA A 54 -8.92 -3.91 2.78
C ALA A 54 -9.59 -2.72 2.08
N LEU A 55 -9.02 -2.23 0.97
CA LEU A 55 -9.63 -1.18 0.15
C LEU A 55 -10.96 -1.62 -0.46
N ASP A 56 -11.04 -2.86 -0.95
CA ASP A 56 -12.27 -3.42 -1.50
C ASP A 56 -13.36 -3.50 -0.42
N ASN A 57 -13.01 -3.90 0.81
CA ASN A 57 -13.95 -3.93 1.93
C ASN A 57 -14.48 -2.53 2.27
N ILE A 58 -13.59 -1.53 2.38
CA ILE A 58 -13.96 -0.13 2.67
C ILE A 58 -14.89 0.43 1.58
N ASN A 59 -14.67 0.08 0.32
CA ASN A 59 -15.51 0.57 -0.79
C ASN A 59 -16.89 -0.10 -0.84
N ASN A 60 -17.06 -1.25 -0.19
CA ASN A 60 -18.30 -2.01 -0.15
C ASN A 60 -19.11 -1.79 1.16
N GLU A 61 -18.63 -0.93 2.07
CA GLU A 61 -19.38 -0.39 3.22
C GLU A 61 -20.34 0.75 2.79
#